data_AF-A0A970BBU0-F1
#
_entry.id   AF-A0A970BBU0-F1
#
_cell.length_a   1.000
_cell.length_b   1.000
_cell.length_c   1.000
_cell.angle_alpha   90.00
_cell.angle_beta   90.00
_cell.angle_gamma   90.00
#
_symmetry.space_group_name_H-M   'P 1'
#
loop_
_entity.id
_entity.type
_entity.pdbx_description
1 polymer ?
#
loop_
_entity_poly.entity_id
_entity_poly.type
_entity_poly.pdbx_seq_one_letter_code
_entity_poly.pdbx_strand_id
1 'polypeptide(L)'
;MKKLSIVASIIAIVAISFSACQPYEEGPSFSLLSKKTRLAGTWEVTDWTANGTSIEDVLSTKPEYQFFKDGTGSLSLVVPLLNIRVSEELEWQFLNNGEQIKLRIKKQENWDPWNTYNIVKLYNTEMVVEHTSKENDIDVTYRLSLKKK
;
A
#
# COMPACT_ATOMS: atom_id res chain seq x y z
N MET A 1 -56.05 34.47 12.30
CA MET A 1 -54.84 33.99 13.01
C MET A 1 -54.18 32.90 12.16
N LYS A 2 -52.88 33.04 11.85
CA LYS A 2 -51.93 32.10 11.20
C LYS A 2 -52.30 31.64 9.77
N LYS A 3 -51.83 32.24 8.67
CA LYS A 3 -50.47 32.36 8.07
C LYS A 3 -49.79 31.04 7.67
N LEU A 4 -49.42 30.99 6.37
CA LEU A 4 -48.43 30.17 5.64
C LEU A 4 -48.80 28.70 5.35
N SER A 5 -49.04 28.24 4.11
CA SER A 5 -48.29 28.32 2.84
C SER A 5 -47.23 27.21 2.69
N ILE A 6 -47.44 26.36 1.67
CA ILE A 6 -46.45 25.92 0.65
C ILE A 6 -45.23 25.09 1.11
N VAL A 7 -45.20 23.84 0.61
CA VAL A 7 -44.04 23.09 0.04
C VAL A 7 -42.87 22.74 0.98
N ALA A 8 -42.54 21.44 1.04
CA ALA A 8 -41.27 20.91 0.53
C ALA A 8 -41.01 19.48 1.03
N SER A 9 -40.80 18.59 0.05
CA SER A 9 -39.95 17.41 0.05
C SER A 9 -39.82 16.58 1.33
N ILE A 10 -40.43 15.39 1.29
CA ILE A 10 -39.97 14.21 1.99
C ILE A 10 -38.51 13.96 1.57
N ILE A 11 -37.56 14.37 2.41
CA ILE A 11 -36.17 13.93 2.30
C ILE A 11 -36.18 12.47 2.77
N ALA A 12 -36.33 11.55 1.81
CA ALA A 12 -35.98 10.17 2.01
C ALA A 12 -34.46 10.11 2.18
N ILE A 13 -33.99 10.14 3.43
CA ILE A 13 -32.63 9.74 3.77
C ILE A 13 -32.58 8.24 3.46
N VAL A 14 -32.12 7.91 2.25
CA VAL A 14 -31.75 6.55 1.91
C VAL A 14 -30.58 6.20 2.82
N ALA A 15 -30.86 5.48 3.90
CA ALA A 15 -29.85 4.76 4.66
C ALA A 15 -29.34 3.65 3.74
N ILE A 16 -28.41 4.00 2.84
CA ILE A 16 -27.63 3.03 2.11
C ILE A 16 -26.73 2.40 3.17
N SER A 17 -27.17 1.26 3.70
CA SER A 17 -26.30 0.33 4.40
C SER A 17 -25.24 -0.12 3.39
N PHE A 18 -24.14 0.63 3.30
CA PHE A 18 -22.97 0.23 2.55
C PHE A 18 -22.38 -1.01 3.23
N SER A 19 -22.91 -2.19 2.91
CA SER A 19 -22.10 -3.40 2.91
C SER A 19 -21.14 -3.34 1.71
N ALA A 20 -20.38 -2.24 1.61
CA ALA A 20 -19.25 -2.20 0.71
C ALA A 20 -18.23 -3.16 1.32
N CYS A 21 -17.95 -4.27 0.64
CA CYS A 21 -16.73 -5.04 0.92
C CYS A 21 -15.60 -4.03 1.02
N GLN A 22 -15.02 -3.88 2.21
CA GLN A 22 -13.90 -2.98 2.36
C GLN A 22 -12.77 -3.55 1.52
N PRO A 23 -12.16 -2.75 0.62
CA PRO A 23 -11.15 -3.27 -0.30
C PRO A 23 -9.87 -3.70 0.42
N TYR A 24 -9.72 -3.30 1.69
CA TYR A 24 -8.55 -3.51 2.52
C TYR A 24 -9.05 -3.84 3.92
N GLU A 25 -8.54 -4.92 4.53
CA GLU A 25 -8.97 -5.37 5.85
C GLU A 25 -8.72 -4.34 6.95
N GLU A 26 -7.61 -3.59 6.84
CA GLU A 26 -7.21 -2.55 7.81
C GLU A 26 -7.11 -1.15 7.17
N GLY A 27 -7.62 -0.98 5.96
CA GLY A 27 -7.54 0.28 5.23
C GLY A 27 -8.77 1.17 5.45
N PRO A 28 -8.82 2.33 4.77
CA PRO A 28 -9.97 3.20 4.85
C PRO A 28 -11.19 2.54 4.18
N SER A 29 -12.32 2.57 4.88
CA SER A 29 -13.64 2.17 4.37
C SER A 29 -14.04 2.94 3.10
N PHE A 30 -13.62 4.21 3.03
CA PHE A 30 -13.84 5.11 1.91
C PHE A 30 -12.69 6.12 1.80
N SER A 31 -12.32 6.50 0.58
CA SER A 31 -11.29 7.50 0.32
C SER A 31 -11.68 8.35 -0.89
N LEU A 32 -11.55 9.67 -0.76
CA LEU A 32 -11.71 10.62 -1.88
C LEU A 32 -10.53 10.54 -2.88
N LEU A 33 -9.37 10.06 -2.43
CA LEU A 33 -8.21 9.84 -3.28
C LEU A 33 -8.27 8.45 -3.94
N SER A 34 -7.95 8.40 -5.23
CA SER A 34 -7.81 7.14 -5.96
C SER A 34 -6.69 6.28 -5.35
N LYS A 35 -6.79 4.95 -5.49
CA LYS A 35 -5.76 3.99 -5.03
C LYS A 35 -4.37 4.37 -5.57
N LYS A 36 -4.29 4.74 -6.86
CA LYS A 36 -3.08 5.21 -7.52
C LYS A 36 -2.49 6.50 -6.93
N THR A 37 -3.35 7.43 -6.51
CA THR A 37 -2.89 8.66 -5.84
C THR A 37 -2.43 8.38 -4.42
N ARG A 38 -3.10 7.48 -3.70
CA ARG A 38 -2.67 7.03 -2.37
C ARG A 38 -1.32 6.32 -2.43
N LEU A 39 -1.07 5.47 -3.42
CA LEU A 39 0.22 4.77 -3.58
C LEU A 39 1.36 5.70 -4.02
N ALA A 40 1.11 6.65 -4.92
CA ALA A 40 2.19 7.50 -5.43
C ALA A 40 2.87 8.30 -4.30
N GLY A 41 4.20 8.34 -4.31
CA GLY A 41 5.03 8.98 -3.29
C GLY A 41 6.24 8.14 -2.88
N THR A 42 7.04 8.68 -1.97
CA THR A 42 8.17 7.98 -1.35
C THR A 42 7.72 7.33 -0.05
N TRP A 43 8.05 6.05 0.12
CA TRP A 43 7.69 5.24 1.26
C TRP A 43 8.94 4.70 1.94
N GLU A 44 9.00 4.82 3.25
CA GLU A 44 10.02 4.18 4.07
C GLU A 44 9.43 2.95 4.77
N VAL A 45 10.22 1.88 4.84
CA VAL A 45 9.85 0.70 5.64
C VAL A 45 10.01 1.02 7.12
N THR A 46 8.96 0.75 7.89
CA THR A 46 8.88 1.02 9.32
C THR A 46 8.84 -0.25 10.17
N ASP A 47 8.35 -1.36 9.60
CA ASP A 47 8.29 -2.65 10.26
C ASP A 47 8.23 -3.77 9.21
N TRP A 48 8.83 -4.91 9.52
CA TRP A 48 8.76 -6.12 8.72
C TRP A 48 8.72 -7.34 9.65
N THR A 49 7.66 -8.14 9.56
CA THR A 49 7.48 -9.33 10.40
C THR A 49 7.32 -10.59 9.57
N ALA A 50 7.78 -11.72 10.10
CA ALA A 50 7.44 -13.08 9.65
C ALA A 50 6.56 -13.73 10.72
N ASN A 51 5.34 -14.16 10.36
CA ASN A 51 4.36 -14.74 11.29
C ASN A 51 4.17 -13.89 12.56
N GLY A 52 4.13 -12.56 12.40
CA GLY A 52 3.98 -11.59 13.49
C GLY A 52 5.23 -11.34 14.34
N THR A 53 6.35 -12.00 14.05
CA THR A 53 7.64 -11.75 14.72
C THR A 53 8.49 -10.81 13.88
N SER A 54 8.98 -9.70 14.45
CA SER A 54 9.82 -8.73 13.75
C SER A 54 11.12 -9.36 13.24
N ILE A 55 11.49 -9.02 12.00
CA ILE A 55 12.76 -9.40 11.38
C ILE A 55 13.72 -8.24 11.62
N GLU A 56 14.64 -8.40 12.57
CA GLU A 56 15.47 -7.30 13.10
C GLU A 56 16.44 -6.68 12.06
N ASP A 57 16.67 -7.32 10.91
CA ASP A 57 17.75 -6.97 9.97
C ASP A 57 17.38 -5.93 8.89
N VAL A 58 16.14 -5.44 8.92
CA VAL A 58 15.55 -4.62 7.83
C VAL A 58 15.90 -3.14 7.94
N LEU A 59 16.34 -2.69 9.12
CA LEU A 59 16.50 -1.27 9.44
C LEU A 59 17.93 -0.73 9.27
N SER A 60 18.92 -1.58 9.01
CA SER A 60 20.32 -1.15 8.85
C SER A 60 20.54 -0.31 7.58
N THR A 61 19.77 -0.59 6.51
CA THR A 61 19.90 0.06 5.19
C THR A 61 18.67 0.87 4.75
N LYS A 62 17.68 1.04 5.63
CA LYS A 62 16.45 1.86 5.46
C LYS A 62 15.94 1.91 4.00
N PRO A 63 15.33 0.83 3.50
CA PRO A 63 14.83 0.79 2.13
C PRO A 63 13.73 1.85 1.93
N GLU A 64 13.84 2.58 0.81
CA GLU A 64 12.86 3.57 0.37
C GLU A 64 12.28 3.19 -0.99
N TYR A 65 10.95 3.10 -1.08
CA TYR A 65 10.24 2.85 -2.32
C TYR A 65 9.64 4.14 -2.86
N GLN A 66 10.02 4.55 -4.07
CA GLN A 66 9.35 5.61 -4.82
C GLN A 66 8.39 4.99 -5.82
N PHE A 67 7.10 5.35 -5.77
CA PHE A 67 6.12 4.95 -6.77
C PHE A 67 5.66 6.16 -7.59
N PHE A 68 5.81 6.09 -8.91
CA PHE A 68 5.27 7.07 -9.84
C PHE A 68 3.92 6.62 -10.39
N LYS A 69 3.07 7.59 -10.75
CA LYS A 69 1.72 7.33 -11.28
C LYS A 69 1.72 6.72 -12.69
N ASP A 70 2.85 6.47 -13.32
CA ASP A 70 2.91 5.82 -14.62
C ASP A 70 3.13 4.29 -14.53
N GLY A 71 3.35 3.76 -13.32
CA GLY A 71 3.67 2.34 -13.12
C GLY A 71 5.17 2.08 -12.96
N THR A 72 5.99 3.12 -12.92
CA THR A 72 7.43 3.04 -12.64
C THR A 72 7.74 3.54 -11.23
N GLY A 73 9.01 3.46 -10.84
CA GLY A 73 9.47 3.81 -9.52
C GLY A 73 10.95 3.50 -9.30
N SER A 74 11.35 3.55 -8.05
CA SER A 74 12.67 3.09 -7.63
C SER A 74 12.66 2.48 -6.24
N LEU A 75 13.63 1.61 -5.98
CA LEU A 75 14.01 1.15 -4.65
C LEU A 75 15.37 1.75 -4.32
N SER A 76 15.47 2.50 -3.23
CA SER A 76 16.74 3.03 -2.73
C SER A 76 17.15 2.36 -1.42
N LEU A 77 18.42 1.96 -1.31
CA LEU A 77 19.06 1.59 -0.05
C LEU A 77 19.90 2.77 0.42
N VAL A 78 19.68 3.21 1.65
CA VAL A 78 20.36 4.36 2.26
C VAL A 78 21.23 3.86 3.40
N VAL A 79 22.55 4.09 3.31
CA VAL A 79 23.51 3.77 4.37
C VAL A 79 23.95 5.08 5.03
N PRO A 80 23.33 5.51 6.15
CA PRO A 80 23.53 6.85 6.69
C PRO A 80 24.97 7.11 7.14
N LEU A 81 25.63 6.11 7.72
CA LEU A 81 27.00 6.22 8.24
C LEU A 81 28.03 6.56 7.15
N LEU A 82 27.75 6.17 5.90
CA LEU A 82 28.65 6.37 4.76
C LEU A 82 28.12 7.42 3.77
N ASN A 83 26.94 7.99 4.02
CA ASN A 83 26.24 8.87 3.08
C ASN A 83 26.05 8.26 1.67
N ILE A 84 25.98 6.93 1.57
CA ILE A 84 25.79 6.20 0.32
C ILE A 84 24.29 5.98 0.08
N ARG A 85 23.86 6.24 -1.15
CA ARG A 85 22.54 5.85 -1.66
C ARG A 85 22.71 5.06 -2.95
N VAL A 86 22.21 3.83 -2.96
CA VAL A 86 22.13 2.99 -4.16
C VAL A 86 20.67 2.89 -4.55
N SER A 87 20.35 3.06 -5.83
CA SER A 87 18.97 3.02 -6.31
C SER A 87 18.85 2.08 -7.50
N GLU A 88 17.80 1.26 -7.48
CA GLU A 88 17.40 0.35 -8.56
C GLU A 88 16.06 0.80 -9.14
N GLU A 89 15.85 0.56 -10.44
CA GLU A 89 14.57 0.85 -11.10
C GLU A 89 13.51 -0.15 -10.63
N LEU A 90 12.28 0.32 -10.51
CA LEU A 90 11.14 -0.49 -10.10
C LEU A 90 9.97 -0.29 -11.08
N GLU A 91 9.26 -1.36 -11.37
CA GLU A 91 7.94 -1.30 -12.02
C GLU A 91 6.88 -1.91 -11.09
N TRP A 92 5.67 -1.38 -11.17
CA TRP A 92 4.55 -1.84 -10.36
C TRP A 92 3.22 -1.79 -11.11
N GLN A 93 2.30 -2.66 -10.72
CA GLN A 93 0.93 -2.67 -11.22
C GLN A 93 -0.04 -3.14 -10.16
N PHE A 94 -1.21 -2.49 -10.08
CA PHE A 94 -2.33 -3.02 -9.30
C PHE A 94 -2.99 -4.20 -10.00
N LEU A 95 -3.35 -5.22 -9.22
CA LEU A 95 -4.17 -6.36 -9.62
C LEU A 95 -5.45 -6.36 -8.78
N ASN A 96 -6.46 -7.12 -9.22
CA ASN A 96 -7.72 -7.30 -8.49
C ASN A 96 -8.32 -5.97 -8.00
N ASN A 97 -8.52 -5.05 -8.95
CA ASN A 97 -9.02 -3.69 -8.66
C ASN A 97 -8.17 -2.92 -7.62
N GLY A 98 -6.90 -3.26 -7.44
CA GLY A 98 -5.98 -2.67 -6.46
C GLY A 98 -6.12 -3.21 -5.05
N GLU A 99 -6.55 -4.46 -4.89
CA GLU A 99 -6.41 -5.26 -3.65
C GLU A 99 -5.02 -5.91 -3.56
N GLN A 100 -4.36 -6.07 -4.71
CA GLN A 100 -3.00 -6.59 -4.81
C GLN A 100 -2.11 -5.61 -5.58
N ILE A 101 -0.83 -5.61 -5.24
CA ILE A 101 0.22 -4.95 -6.00
C ILE A 101 1.24 -5.99 -6.42
N LYS A 102 1.60 -6.00 -7.69
CA LYS A 102 2.81 -6.68 -8.14
C LYS A 102 3.89 -5.66 -8.41
N LEU A 103 5.14 -6.00 -8.08
CA LEU A 103 6.31 -5.19 -8.37
C LEU A 103 7.48 -6.05 -8.84
N ARG A 104 8.36 -5.47 -9.64
CA ARG A 104 9.65 -6.05 -10.01
C ARG A 104 10.71 -4.97 -9.97
N ILE A 105 11.94 -5.38 -9.71
CA ILE A 105 13.10 -4.49 -9.59
C ILE A 105 14.09 -4.86 -10.68
N LYS A 106 14.75 -3.86 -11.26
CA LYS A 106 15.79 -4.07 -12.25
C LYS A 106 17.14 -4.17 -11.55
N LYS A 107 17.75 -5.35 -11.61
CA LYS A 107 19.11 -5.60 -11.11
C LYS A 107 20.08 -5.58 -12.28
N GLN A 108 20.99 -4.61 -12.28
CA GLN A 108 21.86 -4.33 -13.42
C GLN A 108 21.01 -4.12 -14.69
N GLU A 109 21.15 -4.98 -15.70
CA GLU A 109 20.40 -4.90 -16.95
C GLU A 109 19.17 -5.82 -17.01
N ASN A 110 18.92 -6.63 -15.98
CA ASN A 110 17.85 -7.63 -15.98
C ASN A 110 16.75 -7.29 -15.00
N TRP A 111 15.51 -7.52 -15.42
CA TRP A 111 14.35 -7.43 -14.54
C TRP A 111 14.20 -8.71 -13.73
N ASP A 112 14.04 -8.57 -12.42
CA ASP A 112 13.56 -9.67 -11.59
C ASP A 112 12.15 -10.11 -12.02
N PRO A 113 11.76 -11.36 -11.70
CA PRO A 113 10.36 -11.78 -11.80
C PRO A 113 9.43 -10.86 -11.00
N TRP A 114 8.17 -10.79 -11.44
CA TRP A 114 7.13 -10.08 -10.70
C TRP A 114 6.85 -10.78 -9.37
N ASN A 115 6.89 -10.01 -8.27
CA ASN A 115 6.45 -10.44 -6.96
C ASN A 115 5.10 -9.79 -6.65
N THR A 116 4.14 -10.58 -6.18
CA THR A 116 2.77 -10.12 -5.87
C THR A 116 2.54 -10.11 -4.36
N TYR A 117 1.96 -9.01 -3.89
CA TYR A 117 1.63 -8.77 -2.50
C TYR A 117 0.15 -8.39 -2.36
N ASN A 118 -0.48 -8.89 -1.32
CA ASN A 118 -1.79 -8.43 -0.88
C ASN A 118 -1.64 -7.08 -0.19
N ILE A 119 -2.53 -6.14 -0.48
CA ILE A 119 -2.57 -4.86 0.19
C ILE A 119 -3.58 -4.98 1.33
N VAL A 120 -3.12 -5.03 2.56
CA VAL A 120 -4.00 -5.06 3.76
C VAL A 120 -4.38 -3.65 4.21
N LYS A 121 -3.57 -2.64 3.87
CA LYS A 121 -3.79 -1.24 4.23
C LYS A 121 -3.21 -0.30 3.18
N LEU A 122 -3.98 0.71 2.78
CA LEU A 122 -3.51 1.78 1.91
C LEU A 122 -4.22 3.10 2.23
N TYR A 123 -3.64 3.88 3.13
CA TYR A 123 -3.97 5.30 3.33
C TYR A 123 -3.06 6.18 2.44
N ASN A 124 -3.22 7.50 2.51
CA ASN A 124 -2.28 8.40 1.84
C ASN A 124 -0.92 8.47 2.55
N THR A 125 -0.84 8.05 3.81
CA THR A 125 0.34 8.18 4.69
C THR A 125 0.89 6.85 5.17
N GLU A 126 0.09 5.79 5.14
CA GLU A 126 0.42 4.47 5.68
C GLU A 126 0.01 3.38 4.71
N MET A 127 0.87 2.40 4.52
CA MET A 127 0.65 1.25 3.67
C MET A 127 1.13 -0.01 4.38
N VAL A 128 0.39 -1.10 4.24
CA VAL A 128 0.83 -2.41 4.69
C VAL A 128 0.55 -3.41 3.59
N VAL A 129 1.55 -4.23 3.28
CA VAL A 129 1.45 -5.30 2.28
C VAL A 129 1.89 -6.64 2.89
N GLU A 130 1.31 -7.72 2.37
CA GLU A 130 1.57 -9.08 2.84
C GLU A 130 1.84 -10.05 1.70
N HIS A 131 2.66 -11.06 1.99
CA HIS A 131 2.92 -12.18 1.10
C HIS A 131 3.10 -13.45 1.93
N THR A 132 2.42 -14.54 1.55
CA THR A 132 2.59 -15.85 2.18
C THR A 132 3.40 -16.76 1.26
N SER A 133 4.49 -17.30 1.79
CA SER A 133 5.35 -18.28 1.12
C SER A 133 5.33 -19.61 1.88
N LYS A 134 5.63 -20.71 1.19
CA LYS A 134 5.84 -22.02 1.82
C LYS A 134 7.31 -22.26 2.07
N GLU A 135 7.68 -22.43 3.33
CA GLU A 135 9.04 -22.72 3.76
C GLU A 135 9.04 -24.02 4.56
N ASN A 136 9.70 -25.07 4.03
CA ASN A 136 9.71 -26.41 4.64
C ASN A 136 8.29 -26.93 4.96
N ASP A 137 7.37 -26.78 4.01
CA ASP A 137 5.94 -27.13 4.12
C ASP A 137 5.13 -26.34 5.17
N ILE A 138 5.69 -25.26 5.72
CA ILE A 138 5.03 -24.35 6.64
C ILE A 138 4.70 -23.06 5.91
N ASP A 139 3.46 -22.58 6.05
CA ASP A 139 3.09 -21.26 5.54
C ASP A 139 3.72 -20.17 6.43
N VAL A 140 4.49 -19.28 5.81
CA VAL A 140 5.10 -18.11 6.44
C VAL A 140 4.52 -16.86 5.81
N THR A 141 3.82 -16.06 6.61
CA THR A 141 3.29 -14.77 6.19
C THR A 141 4.26 -13.67 6.55
N TYR A 142 4.78 -13.03 5.52
CA TYR A 142 5.56 -11.81 5.62
C TYR A 142 4.64 -10.61 5.52
N ARG A 143 4.86 -9.64 6.42
CA ARG A 143 4.11 -8.40 6.48
C ARG A 143 5.05 -7.22 6.54
N LEU A 144 4.88 -6.27 5.63
CA LEU A 144 5.73 -5.09 5.48
C LEU A 144 4.89 -3.83 5.70
N SER A 145 5.26 -3.02 6.69
CA SER A 145 4.59 -1.76 7.03
C SER A 145 5.43 -0.57 6.57
N LEU A 146 4.82 0.35 5.83
CA LEU A 146 5.49 1.52 5.27
C LEU A 146 4.77 2.82 5.62
N LYS A 147 5.55 3.89 5.79
CA LYS A 147 5.05 5.25 5.94
C LYS A 147 5.51 6.14 4.79
N LYS A 148 4.63 7.02 4.35
CA LYS A 148 4.95 8.01 3.33
C LYS A 148 5.75 9.16 3.95
N LYS A 149 6.82 9.58 3.27
CA LYS A 149 7.61 10.76 3.65
C LYS A 149 6.92 12.08 3.32
#